data_AF-A0A923AU56-F1
#
_entry.id   AF-A0A923AU56-F1
#
_cell.length_a   1.000
_cell.length_b   1.000
_cell.length_c   1.000
_cell.angle_alpha   90.00
_cell.angle_beta   90.00
_cell.angle_gamma   90.00
#
_symmetry.space_group_name_H-M   'P 1'
#
loop_
_entity.id
_entity.type
_entity.pdbx_description
1 polymer ?
#
loop_
_entity_poly.entity_id
_entity_poly.type
_entity_poly.pdbx_seq_one_letter_code
_entity_poly.pdbx_strand_id
1 'polypeptide(L)'
;MKRVAALAALALLAAAAPARAETLFYAYDPADPLTLSLTRGVTLEMERGFLGGISIRRLFSTAGRGSAALERGGPNGVIDALPEGAGERTVYRIVPEGDGRALANALCPAAEDVWFVSGRIRGPRALTLHAVGRWADGRFRHCAPLRYEFRGEWAGTDAPPADSDASSAPRPQ
;
A
#
# COMPACT_ATOMS: atom_id res chain seq x y z
N MET A 1 50.40 27.98 -2.40
CA MET A 1 50.14 26.54 -2.17
C MET A 1 48.85 26.23 -1.38
N LYS A 2 48.30 27.13 -0.55
CA LYS A 2 47.03 26.88 0.19
C LYS A 2 45.73 26.83 -0.65
N ARG A 3 45.70 27.42 -1.85
CA ARG A 3 44.48 27.51 -2.69
C ARG A 3 44.16 26.21 -3.44
N VAL A 4 45.17 25.38 -3.72
CA VAL A 4 44.99 24.13 -4.48
C VAL A 4 44.35 23.03 -3.61
N ALA A 5 44.63 23.03 -2.29
CA ALA A 5 44.02 22.08 -1.36
C ALA A 5 42.50 22.33 -1.15
N ALA A 6 42.07 23.59 -1.23
CA ALA A 6 40.65 23.95 -1.04
C ALA A 6 39.76 23.52 -2.23
N LEU A 7 40.31 23.50 -3.45
CA LEU A 7 39.58 23.07 -4.65
C LEU A 7 39.44 21.55 -4.74
N ALA A 8 40.39 20.78 -4.21
CA ALA A 8 40.30 19.33 -4.18
C ALA A 8 39.22 18.83 -3.20
N ALA A 9 38.99 19.53 -2.09
CA ALA A 9 37.96 19.16 -1.10
C ALA A 9 36.52 19.43 -1.60
N LEU A 10 36.32 20.40 -2.50
CA LEU A 10 34.99 20.73 -3.03
C LEU A 10 34.51 19.76 -4.12
N ALA A 11 35.42 19.06 -4.79
CA ALA A 11 35.08 18.12 -5.87
C ALA A 11 34.53 16.77 -5.38
N LEU A 12 34.76 16.40 -4.10
CA LEU A 12 34.28 15.14 -3.52
C LEU A 12 32.82 15.17 -3.04
N LEU A 13 32.18 16.35 -2.98
CA LEU A 13 30.77 16.47 -2.57
C LEU A 13 29.76 16.23 -3.70
N ALA A 14 30.21 16.05 -4.95
CA ALA A 14 29.34 15.90 -6.12
C ALA A 14 28.98 14.44 -6.48
N ALA A 15 29.54 13.45 -5.76
CA ALA A 15 29.31 12.03 -6.03
C ALA A 15 28.31 11.37 -5.05
N ALA A 16 27.46 12.15 -4.39
CA ALA A 16 26.30 11.59 -3.69
C ALA A 16 25.32 11.08 -4.76
N ALA A 17 25.41 9.81 -5.13
CA ALA A 17 24.37 9.14 -5.89
C ALA A 17 23.03 9.44 -5.17
N PRO A 18 21.97 9.84 -5.90
CA PRO A 18 20.69 10.06 -5.26
C PRO A 18 20.34 8.76 -4.55
N ALA A 19 20.13 8.82 -3.23
CA ALA A 19 19.55 7.72 -2.49
C ALA A 19 18.13 7.53 -3.03
N ARG A 20 18.00 6.79 -4.13
CA ARG A 20 16.70 6.45 -4.69
C ARG A 20 16.07 5.48 -3.71
N ALA A 21 14.96 5.90 -3.11
CA ALA A 21 14.12 5.01 -2.34
C ALA A 21 13.75 3.84 -3.26
N GLU A 22 14.26 2.66 -2.92
CA GLU A 22 14.04 1.46 -3.72
C GLU A 22 12.55 1.11 -3.64
N THR A 23 11.88 1.13 -4.80
CA THR A 23 10.49 0.71 -4.93
C THR A 23 10.45 -0.79 -5.15
N LEU A 24 9.70 -1.49 -4.31
CA LEU A 24 9.52 -2.94 -4.34
C LEU A 24 8.06 -3.26 -4.64
N PHE A 25 7.82 -4.28 -5.44
CA PHE A 25 6.48 -4.74 -5.74
C PHE A 25 6.32 -6.20 -5.30
N TYR A 26 5.48 -6.44 -4.29
CA TYR A 26 5.18 -7.79 -3.82
C TYR A 26 3.77 -8.17 -4.22
N ALA A 27 3.65 -9.30 -4.89
CA ALA A 27 2.37 -9.87 -5.26
C ALA A 27 1.94 -10.92 -4.26
N TYR A 28 0.62 -10.96 -4.05
CA TYR A 28 -0.02 -11.72 -3.00
C TYR A 28 -1.29 -12.38 -3.53
N ASP A 29 -1.44 -13.65 -3.21
CA ASP A 29 -2.67 -14.42 -3.47
C ASP A 29 -3.53 -14.46 -2.19
N PRO A 30 -4.86 -14.49 -2.33
CA PRO A 30 -5.76 -14.57 -1.18
C PRO A 30 -5.62 -15.94 -0.49
N ALA A 31 -5.46 -15.94 0.83
CA ALA A 31 -5.29 -17.15 1.63
C ALA A 31 -6.62 -17.79 2.07
N ASP A 32 -7.74 -17.09 1.91
CA ASP A 32 -9.07 -17.55 2.32
C ASP A 32 -10.19 -17.04 1.41
N PRO A 33 -11.39 -17.66 1.43
CA PRO A 33 -12.49 -17.30 0.54
C PRO A 33 -13.01 -15.87 0.74
N LEU A 34 -12.98 -15.36 1.97
CA LEU A 34 -13.39 -13.99 2.27
C LEU A 34 -12.46 -13.00 1.55
N THR A 35 -11.16 -13.18 1.73
CA THR A 35 -10.13 -12.37 1.09
C THR A 35 -10.24 -12.48 -0.43
N LEU A 36 -10.46 -13.67 -0.98
CA LEU A 36 -10.66 -13.89 -2.42
C LEU A 36 -11.87 -13.10 -2.96
N SER A 37 -12.98 -13.10 -2.21
CA SER A 37 -14.21 -12.38 -2.60
C SER A 37 -14.05 -10.85 -2.59
N LEU A 38 -13.25 -10.33 -1.65
CA LEU A 38 -13.01 -8.89 -1.49
C LEU A 38 -11.91 -8.40 -2.45
N THR A 39 -10.87 -9.22 -2.61
CA THR A 39 -9.67 -8.96 -3.39
C THR A 39 -9.21 -10.26 -4.07
N ARG A 40 -9.28 -10.36 -5.40
CA ARG A 40 -8.86 -11.56 -6.18
C ARG A 40 -7.33 -11.77 -6.20
N GLY A 41 -6.63 -11.29 -5.18
CA GLY A 41 -5.19 -11.04 -5.15
C GLY A 41 -4.86 -9.54 -5.09
N VAL A 42 -3.66 -9.22 -4.61
CA VAL A 42 -3.17 -7.84 -4.55
C VAL A 42 -1.69 -7.77 -4.92
N THR A 43 -1.29 -6.66 -5.51
CA THR A 43 0.12 -6.28 -5.60
C THR A 43 0.34 -5.04 -4.77
N LEU A 44 1.31 -5.09 -3.87
CA LEU A 44 1.67 -3.97 -3.01
C LEU A 44 2.92 -3.31 -3.56
N GLU A 45 2.79 -2.02 -3.84
CA GLU A 45 3.96 -1.19 -4.02
C GLU A 45 4.44 -0.69 -2.66
N MET A 46 5.70 -0.98 -2.36
CA MET A 46 6.34 -0.54 -1.15
C MET A 46 7.54 0.33 -1.46
N GLU A 47 7.83 1.21 -0.51
CA GLU A 47 8.98 2.08 -0.54
C GLU A 47 9.90 1.73 0.64
N ARG A 48 11.19 1.55 0.34
CA ARG A 48 12.22 1.41 1.37
C ARG A 48 12.70 2.80 1.79
N GLY A 49 12.35 3.20 3.01
CA GLY A 49 12.79 4.46 3.61
C GLY A 49 14.28 4.44 3.99
N PHE A 50 14.83 5.62 4.27
CA PHE A 50 16.26 5.84 4.54
C PHE A 50 16.81 5.11 5.78
N LEU A 51 15.95 4.65 6.70
CA LEU A 51 16.30 3.83 7.87
C LEU A 51 16.03 2.33 7.67
N GLY A 52 15.87 1.88 6.42
CA GLY A 52 15.58 0.47 6.08
C GLY A 52 14.15 0.03 6.39
N GLY A 53 13.27 0.94 6.83
CA GLY A 53 11.85 0.66 7.05
C GLY A 53 11.09 0.52 5.72
N ILE A 54 10.24 -0.48 5.61
CA ILE A 54 9.40 -0.72 4.42
C ILE A 54 7.98 -0.19 4.70
N SER A 55 7.44 0.62 3.79
CA SER A 55 6.06 1.12 3.84
C SER A 55 5.28 0.80 2.59
N ILE A 56 4.01 0.43 2.74
CA ILE A 56 3.11 0.33 1.59
C ILE A 56 2.74 1.74 1.14
N ARG A 57 2.90 2.02 -0.15
CA ARG A 57 2.53 3.28 -0.79
C ARG A 57 1.25 3.14 -1.61
N ARG A 58 1.06 1.98 -2.24
CA ARG A 58 -0.11 1.71 -3.09
C ARG A 58 -0.47 0.24 -3.07
N LEU A 59 -1.76 -0.02 -3.19
CA LEU A 59 -2.31 -1.35 -3.37
C LEU A 59 -2.97 -1.42 -4.74
N PHE A 60 -2.61 -2.42 -5.53
CA PHE A 60 -3.25 -2.77 -6.79
C PHE A 60 -4.07 -4.04 -6.58
N SER A 61 -5.39 -3.98 -6.79
CA SER A 61 -6.25 -5.14 -6.61
C SER A 61 -6.51 -5.81 -7.94
N THR A 62 -6.25 -7.11 -8.03
CA THR A 62 -6.59 -7.92 -9.23
C THR A 62 -8.09 -8.22 -9.30
N ALA A 63 -8.89 -7.78 -8.31
CA ALA A 63 -10.34 -7.92 -8.31
C ALA A 63 -11.06 -7.07 -9.37
N GLY A 64 -10.35 -6.26 -10.15
CA GLY A 64 -10.93 -5.35 -11.14
C GLY A 64 -11.33 -3.99 -10.57
N ARG A 65 -10.75 -3.60 -9.43
CA ARG A 65 -10.91 -2.25 -8.84
C ARG A 65 -9.51 -1.69 -8.65
N GLY A 66 -9.08 -0.86 -9.58
CA GLY A 66 -7.68 -0.62 -9.94
C GLY A 66 -6.72 -0.42 -8.78
N SER A 67 -6.30 0.80 -8.52
CA SER A 67 -5.25 1.09 -7.54
C SER A 67 -5.69 2.09 -6.48
N ALA A 68 -5.36 1.79 -5.23
CA ALA A 68 -5.62 2.67 -4.10
C ALA A 68 -4.29 3.17 -3.52
N ALA A 69 -4.14 4.49 -3.46
CA ALA A 69 -3.06 5.11 -2.71
C ALA A 69 -3.26 4.88 -1.21
N LEU A 70 -2.14 4.69 -0.52
CA LEU A 70 -2.11 4.44 0.91
C LEU A 70 -1.20 5.46 1.59
N GLU A 71 -1.73 6.10 2.62
CA GLU A 71 -0.98 7.06 3.44
C GLU A 71 -0.69 6.43 4.80
N ARG A 72 0.57 6.43 5.20
CA ARG A 72 0.97 5.88 6.51
C ARG A 72 0.42 6.76 7.64
N GLY A 73 -0.19 6.13 8.63
CA GLY A 73 -0.73 6.77 9.83
C GLY A 73 -2.26 6.79 9.86
N GLY A 74 -2.79 7.23 11.00
CA GLY A 74 -4.22 7.32 11.26
C GLY A 74 -4.50 7.62 12.73
N PRO A 75 -5.77 7.84 13.10
CA PRO A 75 -6.18 8.07 14.49
C PRO A 75 -5.88 6.86 15.38
N ASN A 76 -5.59 7.09 16.67
CA ASN A 76 -5.29 6.02 17.63
C ASN A 76 -6.43 4.97 17.73
N GLY A 77 -7.69 5.43 17.63
CA GLY A 77 -8.87 4.56 17.72
C GLY A 77 -8.96 3.48 16.63
N VAL A 78 -8.15 3.57 15.56
CA VAL A 78 -8.06 2.52 14.54
C VAL A 78 -7.51 1.22 15.10
N ILE A 79 -6.46 1.31 15.94
CA ILE A 79 -5.84 0.13 16.56
C ILE A 79 -6.75 -0.47 17.64
N ASP A 80 -7.46 0.38 18.38
CA ASP A 80 -8.37 -0.04 19.45
C ASP A 80 -9.59 -0.80 18.92
N ALA A 81 -9.95 -0.58 17.65
CA ALA A 81 -11.06 -1.26 16.99
C ALA A 81 -10.71 -2.68 16.50
N LEU A 82 -9.45 -3.10 16.58
CA LEU A 82 -9.02 -4.42 16.12
C LEU A 82 -9.57 -5.54 17.01
N PRO A 83 -9.78 -6.74 16.45
CA PRO A 83 -10.19 -7.89 17.25
C PRO A 83 -9.12 -8.26 18.29
N GLU A 84 -9.56 -8.87 19.40
CA GLU A 84 -8.66 -9.36 20.45
C GLU A 84 -7.61 -10.32 19.87
N GLY A 85 -6.36 -10.15 20.31
CA GLY A 85 -5.22 -10.94 19.83
C GLY A 85 -4.58 -10.45 18.53
N ALA A 86 -5.11 -9.42 17.86
CA ALA A 86 -4.46 -8.82 16.70
C ALA A 86 -3.08 -8.23 17.06
N GLY A 87 -2.04 -8.65 16.34
CA GLY A 87 -0.65 -8.21 16.54
C GLY A 87 -0.25 -7.04 15.62
N GLU A 88 -1.12 -6.69 14.68
CA GLU A 88 -0.95 -5.68 13.65
C GLU A 88 -1.03 -4.28 14.26
N ARG A 89 -0.04 -3.43 13.97
CA ARG A 89 0.09 -2.09 14.58
C ARG A 89 0.44 -0.99 13.58
N THR A 90 0.63 -1.35 12.32
CA THR A 90 1.02 -0.39 11.28
C THR A 90 -0.21 0.07 10.52
N VAL A 91 -0.59 1.33 10.70
CA VAL A 91 -1.80 1.92 10.11
C VAL A 91 -1.49 2.58 8.76
N TYR A 92 -2.37 2.37 7.79
CA TYR A 92 -2.40 3.06 6.50
C TYR A 92 -3.82 3.51 6.17
N ARG A 93 -4.03 4.80 5.90
CA ARG A 93 -5.29 5.33 5.39
C ARG A 93 -5.45 4.97 3.92
N ILE A 94 -6.65 4.52 3.55
CA ILE A 94 -7.04 4.41 2.14
C ILE A 94 -7.43 5.79 1.65
N VAL A 95 -6.67 6.32 0.71
CA VAL A 95 -6.87 7.62 0.07
C VAL A 95 -8.11 7.47 -0.84
N PRO A 96 -9.22 8.19 -0.60
CA PRO A 96 -10.49 7.99 -1.31
C PRO A 96 -10.54 8.48 -2.77
N GLU A 97 -9.40 8.79 -3.36
CA GLU A 97 -9.23 9.23 -4.74
C GLU A 97 -9.05 8.03 -5.69
N GLY A 98 -9.44 8.21 -6.96
CA GLY A 98 -9.40 7.12 -7.95
C GLY A 98 -10.20 5.89 -7.51
N ASP A 99 -9.59 4.71 -7.56
CA ASP A 99 -10.24 3.46 -7.13
C ASP A 99 -10.30 3.29 -5.60
N GLY A 100 -9.66 4.18 -4.84
CA GLY A 100 -9.59 4.12 -3.39
C GLY A 100 -10.97 4.18 -2.72
N ARG A 101 -11.90 5.01 -3.22
CA ARG A 101 -13.28 5.06 -2.71
C ARG A 101 -14.03 3.75 -2.95
N ALA A 102 -13.87 3.15 -4.13
CA ALA A 102 -14.52 1.89 -4.47
C ALA A 102 -13.98 0.74 -3.61
N LEU A 103 -12.67 0.72 -3.34
CA LEU A 103 -12.04 -0.21 -2.42
C LEU A 103 -12.51 0.00 -0.97
N ALA A 104 -12.52 1.24 -0.49
CA ALA A 104 -12.98 1.58 0.86
C ALA A 104 -14.43 1.13 1.09
N ASN A 105 -15.33 1.42 0.15
CA ASN A 105 -16.73 1.01 0.22
C ASN A 105 -16.92 -0.51 0.16
N ALA A 106 -16.03 -1.23 -0.53
CA ALA A 106 -16.07 -2.68 -0.58
C ALA A 106 -15.71 -3.31 0.77
N LEU A 107 -14.74 -2.71 1.46
CA LEU A 107 -14.19 -3.23 2.70
C LEU A 107 -15.04 -2.83 3.91
N CYS A 108 -15.46 -1.58 3.97
CA CYS A 108 -16.26 -1.00 5.03
C CYS A 108 -17.44 -0.21 4.42
N PRO A 109 -18.57 -0.87 4.11
CA PRO A 109 -19.72 -0.20 3.55
C PRO A 109 -20.21 0.96 4.43
N ALA A 110 -20.46 2.12 3.79
CA ALA A 110 -20.95 3.35 4.42
C ALA A 110 -20.01 4.00 5.46
N ALA A 111 -18.74 3.59 5.55
CA ALA A 111 -17.75 4.31 6.33
C ALA A 111 -17.33 5.62 5.62
N GLU A 112 -17.07 6.67 6.40
CA GLU A 112 -16.56 7.96 5.89
C GLU A 112 -15.09 7.81 5.46
N ASP A 113 -14.31 7.15 6.31
CA ASP A 113 -12.89 6.89 6.17
C ASP A 113 -12.59 5.41 6.46
N VAL A 114 -11.57 4.87 5.78
CA VAL A 114 -11.13 3.48 5.94
C VAL A 114 -9.61 3.40 6.03
N TRP A 115 -9.14 2.55 6.93
CA TRP A 115 -7.72 2.25 7.13
C TRP A 115 -7.46 0.75 7.00
N PHE A 116 -6.27 0.42 6.52
CA PHE A 116 -5.65 -0.88 6.74
C PHE A 116 -4.75 -0.83 7.97
N VAL A 117 -4.82 -1.85 8.80
CA VAL A 117 -3.80 -2.14 9.82
C VAL A 117 -3.07 -3.41 9.45
N SER A 118 -1.75 -3.34 9.45
CA SER A 118 -0.88 -4.46 9.09
C SER A 118 0.19 -4.74 10.13
N GLY A 119 0.76 -5.93 10.05
CA GLY A 119 1.98 -6.28 10.74
C GLY A 119 3.18 -5.54 10.13
N ARG A 120 4.34 -5.64 10.78
CA ARG A 120 5.58 -5.18 10.15
C ARG A 120 5.87 -6.04 8.92
N ILE A 121 5.99 -5.41 7.76
CA ILE A 121 6.40 -6.08 6.51
C ILE A 121 7.88 -6.41 6.62
N ARG A 122 8.23 -7.69 6.50
CA ARG A 122 9.60 -8.20 6.67
C ARG A 122 10.05 -9.04 5.47
N GLY A 123 9.72 -8.60 4.26
CA GLY A 123 10.06 -9.29 3.02
C GLY A 123 8.97 -10.27 2.53
N PRO A 124 9.34 -11.32 1.78
CA PRO A 124 8.45 -12.21 1.05
C PRO A 124 7.74 -13.22 1.97
N ARG A 125 6.85 -12.72 2.83
CA ARG A 125 6.08 -13.53 3.79
C ARG A 125 4.60 -13.25 3.69
N ALA A 126 3.80 -14.19 4.19
CA ALA A 126 2.37 -14.02 4.36
C ALA A 126 2.05 -12.69 5.07
N LEU A 127 0.95 -12.07 4.65
CA LEU A 127 0.54 -10.75 5.09
C LEU A 127 -0.90 -10.82 5.61
N THR A 128 -1.17 -10.15 6.72
CA THR A 128 -2.51 -9.90 7.21
C THR A 128 -2.76 -8.39 7.25
N LEU A 129 -3.88 -7.98 6.66
CA LEU A 129 -4.40 -6.62 6.72
C LEU A 129 -5.76 -6.64 7.42
N HIS A 130 -6.00 -5.68 8.29
CA HIS A 130 -7.31 -5.44 8.91
C HIS A 130 -7.90 -4.17 8.34
N ALA A 131 -9.07 -4.27 7.71
CA ALA A 131 -9.85 -3.09 7.32
C ALA A 131 -10.61 -2.57 8.54
N VAL A 132 -10.46 -1.28 8.83
CA VAL A 132 -11.15 -0.57 9.91
C VAL A 132 -11.78 0.68 9.30
N GLY A 133 -13.07 0.89 9.57
CA GLY A 133 -13.82 2.05 9.10
C GLY A 133 -14.16 3.01 10.24
N ARG A 134 -14.38 4.29 9.91
CA ARG A 134 -15.01 5.27 10.80
C ARG A 134 -16.33 5.71 10.21
N TRP A 135 -17.40 5.68 11.01
CA TRP A 135 -18.73 6.12 10.60
C TRP A 135 -19.04 7.54 11.08
N ALA A 136 -20.12 8.12 10.57
CA ALA A 136 -20.61 9.45 10.92
C ALA A 136 -20.86 9.66 12.43
N ASP A 137 -21.05 8.58 13.19
CA ASP A 137 -21.14 8.63 14.66
C ASP A 137 -19.78 8.74 15.36
N GLY A 138 -18.70 8.86 14.59
CA GLY A 138 -17.32 8.97 15.05
C GLY A 138 -16.70 7.66 15.54
N ARG A 139 -17.42 6.53 15.50
CA ARG A 139 -16.92 5.25 16.02
C ARG A 139 -16.08 4.52 14.98
N PHE A 140 -14.99 3.93 15.43
CA PHE A 140 -14.16 3.00 14.66
C PHE A 140 -14.69 1.59 14.81
N ARG A 141 -14.71 0.81 13.72
CA ARG A 141 -15.12 -0.60 13.74
C ARG A 141 -14.26 -1.41 12.80
N HIS A 142 -13.86 -2.60 13.23
CA HIS A 142 -13.24 -3.59 12.34
C HIS A 142 -14.28 -4.13 11.37
N CYS A 143 -13.95 -4.13 10.08
CA CYS A 143 -14.85 -4.55 9.01
C CYS A 143 -14.51 -5.94 8.50
N ALA A 144 -13.22 -6.19 8.21
CA ALA A 144 -12.76 -7.45 7.66
C ALA A 144 -11.28 -7.70 7.94
N PRO A 145 -10.87 -8.95 8.21
CA PRO A 145 -9.49 -9.39 8.03
C PRO A 145 -9.27 -9.82 6.56
N LEU A 146 -8.12 -9.47 6.01
CA LEU A 146 -7.66 -9.91 4.70
C LEU A 146 -6.34 -10.65 4.90
N ARG A 147 -6.28 -11.91 4.48
CA ARG A 147 -5.10 -12.77 4.66
C ARG A 147 -4.55 -13.16 3.30
N TYR A 148 -3.24 -13.02 3.18
CA TYR A 148 -2.56 -13.18 1.91
C TYR A 148 -1.34 -14.08 2.06
N GLU A 149 -1.10 -14.90 1.04
CA GLU A 149 0.13 -15.64 0.86
C GLU A 149 1.03 -14.93 -0.13
N PHE A 150 2.33 -14.94 0.13
CA PHE A 150 3.30 -14.31 -0.76
C PHE A 150 3.45 -15.14 -2.03
N ARG A 151 3.27 -14.50 -3.19
CA ARG A 151 3.39 -15.14 -4.50
C ARG A 151 4.74 -14.89 -5.15
N GLY A 152 5.26 -13.66 -5.06
CA GLY A 152 6.50 -13.30 -5.74
C GLY A 152 6.79 -11.80 -5.71
N GLU A 153 8.06 -11.48 -5.95
CA GLU A 153 8.56 -10.12 -6.11
C GLU A 153 8.63 -9.77 -7.59
N TRP A 154 8.26 -8.53 -7.93
CA TRP A 154 8.42 -7.97 -9.25
C TRP A 154 9.58 -6.97 -9.20
N ALA A 155 10.69 -7.31 -9.85
CA ALA A 155 11.82 -6.42 -10.02
C ALA A 155 11.46 -5.39 -11.11
N GLY A 156 11.31 -4.13 -10.71
CA GLY A 156 10.83 -3.07 -11.59
C GLY A 156 11.78 -2.75 -12.74
N THR A 157 11.33 -3.01 -13.97
CA THR A 157 11.48 -2.07 -15.09
C THR A 157 10.13 -1.71 -15.73
N ASP A 158 9.09 -2.53 -15.53
CA ASP A 158 7.75 -2.30 -16.05
C ASP A 158 6.73 -2.51 -14.93
N ALA A 159 6.26 -1.41 -14.31
CA ALA A 159 5.05 -1.49 -13.51
C ALA A 159 3.90 -2.00 -14.40
N PRO A 160 2.97 -2.84 -13.91
CA PRO A 160 1.78 -3.15 -14.70
C PRO A 160 1.10 -1.83 -15.08
N PRO A 161 0.71 -1.64 -16.35
CA PRO A 161 0.11 -0.38 -16.76
C PRO A 161 -1.09 -0.13 -15.85
N ALA A 162 -1.08 1.01 -15.17
CA ALA A 162 -2.31 1.53 -14.58
C ALA A 162 -3.27 1.68 -15.76
N ASP A 163 -4.38 0.93 -15.73
CA ASP A 163 -5.37 0.89 -16.80
C ASP A 163 -5.66 2.32 -17.29
N SER A 164 -5.02 2.66 -18.40
CA SER A 164 -5.20 3.92 -19.10
C SER A 164 -6.15 3.58 -20.24
N ASP A 165 -7.40 4.00 -20.08
CA ASP A 165 -8.41 4.08 -21.13
C ASP A 165 -8.74 2.79 -21.91
N ALA A 166 -9.69 2.03 -21.38
CA ALA A 166 -10.55 1.17 -22.20
C ALA A 166 -11.95 1.79 -22.35
N SER A 167 -12.01 3.03 -22.86
CA SER A 167 -13.21 3.54 -23.55
C SER A 167 -12.90 3.61 -25.04
N SER A 168 -12.98 2.45 -25.68
CA SER A 168 -13.09 2.31 -27.13
C SER A 168 -13.95 1.08 -27.41
N ALA A 169 -15.24 1.21 -27.13
CA ALA A 169 -16.23 0.30 -27.69
C ALA A 169 -16.33 0.54 -29.20
N PRO A 170 -16.27 -0.49 -30.06
CA PRO A 170 -16.67 -0.33 -31.46
C PRO A 170 -18.19 -0.11 -31.50
N ARG A 171 -18.65 0.93 -32.19
CA ARG A 171 -20.08 1.04 -32.55
C ARG A 171 -20.44 -0.11 -33.50
N PRO A 172 -21.57 -0.80 -33.30
CA PRO A 172 -22.11 -1.66 -34.35
C PRO A 172 -22.60 -0.78 -35.51
N GLN A 173 -22.36 -1.25 -36.74
CA GLN A 173 -22.97 -0.72 -37.95
C GLN A 173 -24.44 -1.15 -38.03
#